data_AF-A0A7R9I007-F1
#
_entry.id   AF-A0A7R9I007-F1
#
_cell.length_a   1.000
_cell.length_b   1.000
_cell.length_c   1.000
_cell.angle_alpha   90.00
_cell.angle_beta   90.00
_cell.angle_gamma   90.00
#
_symmetry.space_group_name_H-M   'P 1'
#
loop_
_entity.id
_entity.type
_entity.pdbx_description
1 polymer ?
#
loop_
_entity_poly.entity_id
_entity_poly.type
_entity_poly.pdbx_seq_one_letter_code
_entity_poly.pdbx_strand_id
1 'polypeptide(L)'
;MTPAEPESRITGLEANVKVKYIYTLKINQRDDGKNYTTPVNPTLDFELINGGRVYITLSNLFNGDKLLGDNMNQVLNDNWEALVKDVGPALAEAIGEAFRQILAGIFDLVSIEEAFIF
;
A
#
# COMPACT_ATOMS: atom_id res chain seq x y z
N MET A 1 -3.10 -35.65 5.44
CA MET A 1 -3.27 -34.20 5.21
C MET A 1 -4.13 -34.07 3.98
N THR A 2 -5.37 -33.60 4.11
CA THR A 2 -6.16 -33.16 2.96
C THR A 2 -5.45 -31.97 2.30
N PRO A 3 -5.47 -31.84 0.96
CA PRO A 3 -4.99 -30.61 0.33
C PRO A 3 -5.75 -29.43 0.89
N ALA A 4 -5.07 -28.34 1.25
CA ALA A 4 -5.73 -27.09 1.54
C ALA A 4 -6.61 -26.74 0.33
N GLU A 5 -7.89 -26.43 0.57
CA GLU A 5 -8.72 -25.88 -0.50
C GLU A 5 -8.02 -24.62 -1.03
N PRO A 6 -7.96 -24.43 -2.36
CA PRO A 6 -7.32 -23.26 -2.89
C PRO A 6 -8.05 -22.04 -2.31
N GLU A 7 -7.30 -21.08 -1.75
CA GLU A 7 -7.86 -19.84 -1.20
C GLU A 7 -8.17 -18.86 -2.34
N SER A 8 -9.15 -17.97 -2.14
CA SER A 8 -9.38 -16.89 -3.10
C SER A 8 -8.21 -15.90 -3.08
N ARG A 9 -7.78 -15.41 -4.24
CA ARG A 9 -6.62 -14.52 -4.38
C ARG A 9 -6.93 -13.32 -5.24
N ILE A 10 -6.45 -12.14 -4.83
CA ILE A 10 -6.40 -10.96 -5.70
C ILE A 10 -5.32 -11.22 -6.77
N THR A 11 -5.71 -11.19 -8.04
CA THR A 11 -4.79 -11.43 -9.17
C THR A 11 -4.59 -10.20 -10.06
N GLY A 12 -5.33 -9.12 -9.82
CA GLY A 12 -5.15 -7.84 -10.50
C GLY A 12 -5.75 -6.69 -9.69
N LEU A 13 -4.99 -5.61 -9.57
CA LEU A 13 -5.42 -4.31 -9.02
C LEU A 13 -4.82 -3.21 -9.89
N GLU A 14 -5.66 -2.46 -10.60
CA GLU A 14 -5.23 -1.32 -11.42
C GLU A 14 -5.96 -0.05 -10.98
N ALA A 15 -5.22 1.02 -10.74
CA ALA A 15 -5.75 2.33 -10.33
C ALA A 15 -4.83 3.47 -10.75
N ASN A 16 -5.41 4.57 -11.22
CA ASN A 16 -4.70 5.83 -11.46
C ASN A 16 -4.91 6.75 -10.24
N VAL A 17 -3.87 6.88 -9.41
CA VAL A 17 -3.94 7.61 -8.15
C VAL A 17 -2.90 8.72 -8.07
N LYS A 18 -3.28 9.81 -7.41
CA LYS A 18 -2.36 10.77 -6.82
C LYS A 18 -2.20 10.42 -5.36
N VAL A 19 -0.96 10.22 -4.92
CA VAL A 19 -0.65 9.86 -3.53
C VAL A 19 -0.06 11.06 -2.82
N LYS A 20 -0.54 11.32 -1.60
CA LYS A 20 0.04 12.26 -0.66
C LYS A 20 0.59 11.47 0.53
N TYR A 21 1.91 11.41 0.63
CA TYR A 21 2.60 10.73 1.71
C TYR A 21 3.29 11.76 2.61
N ILE A 22 2.93 11.76 3.90
CA ILE A 22 3.45 12.70 4.90
C ILE A 22 4.04 11.88 6.04
N TYR A 23 5.20 12.30 6.53
CA TYR A 23 5.85 11.70 7.68
C TYR A 23 6.68 12.76 8.41
N THR A 24 7.04 12.47 9.66
CA THR A 24 7.96 13.30 10.44
C THR A 24 9.33 12.63 10.50
N LEU A 25 10.40 13.40 10.32
CA LEU A 25 11.76 12.90 10.56
C LEU A 25 12.15 13.14 12.01
N LYS A 26 12.41 12.06 12.74
CA LYS A 26 13.01 12.12 14.08
C LYS A 26 14.53 12.00 13.94
N ILE A 27 15.26 12.96 14.50
CA ILE A 27 16.72 12.92 14.56
C ILE A 27 17.15 12.01 15.72
N ASN A 28 18.12 11.14 15.45
CA ASN A 28 18.76 10.29 16.44
C ASN A 28 20.27 10.39 16.27
N GLN A 29 20.97 10.88 17.31
CA GLN A 29 22.43 10.88 17.33
C GLN A 29 22.94 9.47 17.67
N ARG A 30 23.99 9.01 16.98
CA ARG A 30 24.63 7.71 17.23
C ARG A 30 26.01 7.86 17.88
N ASP A 31 26.59 6.73 18.26
CA ASP A 31 27.89 6.65 18.94
C ASP A 31 29.07 7.17 18.09
N ASP A 32 28.89 7.24 16.77
CA ASP A 32 29.85 7.86 15.84
C ASP A 32 29.81 9.40 15.86
N GLY A 33 28.91 9.99 16.65
CA GLY A 33 28.70 11.42 16.80
C GLY A 33 27.83 12.04 15.71
N LYS A 34 27.41 11.28 14.70
CA LYS A 34 26.61 11.77 13.57
C LYS A 34 25.12 11.68 13.85
N ASN A 35 24.35 12.52 13.16
CA ASN A 35 22.89 12.52 13.26
C ASN A 35 22.29 11.70 12.13
N TYR A 36 21.45 10.73 12.49
CA TYR A 36 20.64 9.97 11.55
C TYR A 36 19.18 10.33 11.72
N THR A 37 18.35 9.95 10.75
CA THR A 37 16.90 10.18 10.84
C THR A 37 16.11 8.90 10.76
N THR A 38 14.96 8.89 11.41
CA THR A 38 13.97 7.81 11.29
C THR A 38 12.62 8.43 10.94
N PRO A 39 11.95 7.96 9.88
CA PRO A 39 10.61 8.43 9.56
C PRO A 39 9.62 7.84 10.58
N VAL A 40 8.78 8.71 11.14
CA VAL A 40 7.75 8.37 12.12
C VAL A 40 6.43 9.01 11.74
N ASN A 41 5.33 8.44 12.27
CA ASN A 41 3.97 8.90 12.06
C ASN A 41 3.61 9.06 10.57
N PRO A 42 3.76 8.01 9.74
CA PRO A 42 3.40 8.09 8.34
C PRO A 42 1.88 8.25 8.20
N THR A 43 1.46 9.13 7.31
CA THR A 43 0.10 9.16 6.77
C THR A 43 0.20 9.07 5.26
N LEU A 44 -0.61 8.19 4.67
CA LEU A 44 -0.74 8.07 3.24
C LEU A 44 -2.20 8.29 2.91
N ASP A 45 -2.45 9.29 2.08
CA ASP A 45 -3.75 9.50 1.43
C ASP A 45 -3.58 9.30 -0.07
N PHE A 46 -4.63 8.85 -0.73
CA PHE A 46 -4.66 8.81 -2.18
C PHE A 46 -5.99 9.32 -2.71
N GLU A 47 -5.93 9.94 -3.88
CA GLU A 47 -7.08 10.41 -4.63
C GLU A 47 -7.03 9.80 -6.02
N LEU A 48 -8.16 9.31 -6.53
CA LEU A 48 -8.25 8.86 -7.91
C LEU A 48 -8.23 10.09 -8.83
N ILE A 49 -7.45 10.01 -9.90
CA ILE A 49 -7.24 11.13 -10.83
C ILE A 49 -7.64 10.78 -12.26
N ASN A 50 -8.00 11.79 -13.04
CA ASN A 50 -8.30 11.67 -14.48
C ASN A 50 -9.41 10.67 -14.80
N GLY A 51 -10.48 10.63 -14.00
CA GLY A 51 -11.52 9.60 -14.13
C GLY A 51 -11.04 8.21 -13.73
N GLY A 52 -10.03 8.14 -12.84
CA GLY A 52 -9.44 6.91 -12.35
C GLY A 52 -10.49 5.99 -11.75
N ARG A 53 -10.41 4.72 -12.15
CA ARG A 53 -11.28 3.63 -11.68
C ARG A 53 -10.39 2.55 -11.07
N VAL A 54 -10.97 1.78 -10.15
CA VAL A 54 -10.34 0.58 -9.59
C VAL A 54 -10.89 -0.64 -10.29
N TYR A 55 -9.99 -1.46 -10.82
CA TYR A 55 -10.31 -2.77 -11.38
C TYR A 55 -9.74 -3.86 -10.49
N ILE A 56 -10.59 -4.80 -10.09
CA ILE A 56 -10.25 -5.92 -9.23
C ILE A 56 -10.59 -7.21 -9.93
N THR A 57 -9.65 -8.13 -9.85
CA THR A 57 -9.87 -9.51 -10.28
C THR A 57 -9.54 -10.43 -9.12
N LEU A 58 -10.53 -11.21 -8.70
CA LEU A 58 -10.38 -12.28 -7.75
C LEU A 58 -10.43 -13.61 -8.50
N SER A 59 -9.46 -14.47 -8.19
CA SER A 59 -9.40 -15.84 -8.71
C SER A 59 -9.88 -16.82 -7.66
N ASN A 60 -10.39 -17.97 -8.13
CA ASN A 60 -10.81 -19.07 -7.27
C ASN A 60 -11.86 -18.64 -6.23
N LEU A 61 -12.81 -17.82 -6.68
CA LEU A 61 -14.04 -17.55 -5.94
C LEU A 61 -14.95 -18.77 -6.02
N PHE A 62 -15.75 -19.00 -4.97
CA PHE A 62 -16.77 -20.06 -4.93
C PHE A 62 -16.23 -21.44 -5.34
N ASN A 63 -15.08 -21.84 -4.78
CA ASN A 63 -14.39 -23.10 -5.09
C ASN A 63 -14.06 -23.29 -6.59
N GLY A 64 -13.77 -22.19 -7.28
CA GLY A 64 -13.40 -22.21 -8.69
C GLY A 64 -14.58 -22.18 -9.66
N ASP A 65 -15.81 -21.96 -9.18
CA ASP A 65 -16.95 -21.75 -10.07
C ASP A 65 -16.77 -20.45 -10.86
N LYS A 66 -16.53 -20.62 -12.17
CA LYS A 66 -16.23 -19.51 -13.07
C LYS A 66 -17.41 -18.56 -13.23
N LEU A 67 -18.64 -19.06 -13.31
CA LEU A 67 -19.81 -18.21 -13.55
C LEU A 67 -20.06 -17.29 -12.36
N LEU A 68 -20.04 -17.86 -11.15
CA LEU A 68 -20.22 -17.08 -9.93
C LEU A 68 -19.03 -16.14 -9.70
N GLY A 69 -17.81 -16.60 -9.99
CA GLY A 69 -16.60 -15.79 -9.90
C GLY A 69 -16.62 -14.58 -10.84
N ASP A 70 -16.97 -14.79 -12.11
CA ASP A 70 -17.05 -13.73 -13.12
C ASP A 70 -18.15 -12.71 -12.75
N ASN A 71 -19.33 -13.18 -12.32
CA ASN A 71 -20.41 -12.31 -11.86
C ASN A 71 -20.02 -11.48 -10.63
N MET A 72 -19.33 -12.07 -9.67
CA MET A 72 -18.85 -11.35 -8.49
C MET A 72 -17.79 -10.31 -8.84
N ASN A 73 -16.84 -10.67 -9.71
CA ASN A 73 -15.86 -9.71 -10.23
C ASN A 73 -16.57 -8.54 -10.94
N GLN A 74 -17.62 -8.80 -11.72
CA GLN A 74 -18.40 -7.73 -12.34
C GLN A 74 -19.06 -6.83 -11.29
N VAL A 75 -19.72 -7.40 -10.27
CA VAL A 75 -20.34 -6.63 -9.19
C VAL A 75 -19.32 -5.76 -8.45
N LEU A 76 -18.14 -6.30 -8.13
CA LEU A 76 -17.07 -5.55 -7.48
C LEU A 76 -16.57 -4.40 -8.35
N ASN A 77 -16.39 -4.66 -9.64
CA ASN A 77 -15.92 -3.64 -10.59
C ASN A 77 -16.99 -2.58 -10.87
N ASP A 78 -18.28 -2.92 -10.87
CA ASP A 78 -19.38 -1.96 -11.04
C ASP A 78 -19.57 -1.09 -9.81
N ASN A 79 -19.31 -1.63 -8.62
CA ASN A 79 -19.42 -0.94 -7.33
C ASN A 79 -18.05 -0.52 -6.76
N TRP A 80 -17.07 -0.32 -7.64
CA TRP A 80 -15.67 -0.08 -7.26
C TRP A 80 -15.51 1.14 -6.32
N GLU A 81 -16.34 2.18 -6.44
CA GLU A 81 -16.27 3.37 -5.59
C GLU A 81 -16.56 3.05 -4.12
N ALA A 82 -17.60 2.27 -3.86
CA ALA A 82 -17.96 1.85 -2.51
C ALA A 82 -16.87 0.96 -1.91
N LEU A 83 -16.30 0.07 -2.73
CA LEU A 83 -15.21 -0.79 -2.29
C LEU A 83 -13.94 0.00 -1.95
N VAL A 84 -13.58 0.98 -2.78
CA VAL A 84 -12.44 1.88 -2.49
C VAL A 84 -12.69 2.68 -1.23
N LYS A 85 -13.91 3.14 -1.00
CA LYS A 85 -14.28 3.84 0.23
C LYS A 85 -14.09 2.98 1.47
N ASP A 86 -14.43 1.69 1.40
CA ASP A 86 -14.39 0.79 2.55
C ASP A 86 -13.01 0.17 2.79
N VAL A 87 -12.30 -0.22 1.72
CA VAL A 87 -11.02 -0.95 1.80
C VAL A 87 -9.80 -0.04 1.59
N GLY A 88 -10.00 1.08 0.88
CA GLY A 88 -8.94 2.04 0.57
C GLY A 88 -8.17 2.55 1.78
N PRO A 89 -8.83 2.94 2.90
CA PRO A 89 -8.12 3.40 4.10
C PRO A 89 -7.15 2.36 4.67
N ALA A 90 -7.56 1.09 4.76
CA ALA A 90 -6.71 0.02 5.28
C ALA A 90 -5.53 -0.28 4.34
N LEU A 91 -5.75 -0.22 3.01
CA LEU A 91 -4.68 -0.33 2.02
C LEU A 91 -3.70 0.83 2.13
N ALA A 92 -4.19 2.05 2.29
CA ALA A 92 -3.35 3.24 2.41
C ALA A 92 -2.47 3.17 3.66
N GLU A 93 -3.03 2.73 4.80
CA GLU A 93 -2.27 2.50 6.03
C GLU A 93 -1.17 1.45 5.84
N ALA A 94 -1.49 0.29 5.26
CA ALA A 94 -0.52 -0.77 5.03
C ALA A 94 0.61 -0.35 4.07
N ILE A 95 0.27 0.35 2.98
CA ILE A 95 1.27 0.88 2.03
C ILE A 95 2.11 1.98 2.69
N GLY A 96 1.48 2.87 3.47
CA GLY A 96 2.17 3.93 4.19
C GLY A 96 3.19 3.38 5.19
N GLU A 97 2.83 2.32 5.91
CA GLU A 97 3.74 1.63 6.81
C GLU A 97 4.87 0.91 6.07
N ALA A 98 4.58 0.26 4.93
CA ALA A 98 5.63 -0.33 4.09
C ALA A 98 6.63 0.73 3.59
N PHE A 99 6.15 1.90 3.15
CA PHE A 99 7.00 3.02 2.76
C PHE A 99 7.84 3.54 3.92
N ARG A 100 7.27 3.65 5.13
CA ARG A 100 8.03 4.02 6.33
C ARG A 100 9.18 3.06 6.59
N GLN A 101 8.96 1.76 6.47
CA GLN A 101 10.01 0.75 6.69
C GLN A 101 11.13 0.85 5.65
N ILE A 102 10.77 1.03 4.37
CA ILE A 102 11.75 1.22 3.29
C ILE A 102 12.58 2.48 3.54
N LEU A 103 11.93 3.61 3.83
CA LEU A 103 12.60 4.88 4.10
C LEU A 103 13.47 4.84 5.35
N ALA A 104 13.03 4.13 6.39
CA ALA A 104 13.84 3.91 7.60
C ALA A 104 15.13 3.19 7.26
N GLY A 105 15.08 2.14 6.42
CA GLY A 105 16.27 1.45 5.93
C GLY A 105 17.21 2.37 5.14
N ILE A 106 16.68 3.27 4.31
CA ILE A 106 17.49 4.23 3.54
C ILE A 106 18.15 5.26 4.46
N PHE A 107 17.40 5.89 5.37
CA PHE A 107 17.92 6.91 6.28
C PHE A 107 18.85 6.35 7.37
N ASP A 108 18.90 5.03 7.51
CA ASP A 108 19.87 4.35 8.37
C ASP A 108 21.29 4.36 7.77
N LEU A 109 21.40 4.47 6.44
CA LEU A 109 22.67 4.32 5.70
C LEU A 109 23.50 5.61 5.61
N VAL A 110 22.85 6.77 5.62
CA VAL A 110 23.49 8.07 5.39
C VAL A 110 23.10 9.04 6.50
N SER A 111 24.10 9.68 7.12
CA SER A 111 23.86 10.70 8.13
C SER A 111 23.31 12.00 7.53
N ILE A 112 22.66 12.85 8.33
CA ILE A 112 22.18 14.17 7.91
C ILE A 112 23.33 15.02 7.39
N GLU A 113 24.48 14.96 8.06
CA GLU A 113 25.69 15.70 7.71
C GLU A 113 26.23 15.33 6.32
N GLU A 114 26.12 14.06 5.93
CA GLU A 114 26.54 13.58 4.61
C GLU A 114 25.48 13.85 3.53
N ALA A 115 24.20 13.74 3.88
CA ALA A 115 23.10 13.93 2.96
C ALA A 115 22.87 15.41 2.61
N PHE A 116 23.12 16.31 3.57
CA PHE A 116 22.93 17.76 3.43
C PHE A 116 24.26 18.47 3.62
N ILE A 117 25.08 18.43 2.57
CA ILE A 117 26.31 19.22 2.49
C ILE A 117 25.90 20.70 2.35
N PHE A 118 26.20 21.52 3.35
CA PHE A 118 26.18 22.98 3.24
C PHE A 118 27.60 23.50 3.00
#